data_AF-A0A9E7PN81-F1
#
_entry.id   AF-A0A9E7PN81-F1
#
_cell.length_a   1.000
_cell.length_b   1.000
_cell.length_c   1.000
_cell.angle_alpha   90.00
_cell.angle_beta   90.00
_cell.angle_gamma   90.00
#
_symmetry.space_group_name_H-M   'P 1'
#
loop_
_entity.id
_entity.type
_entity.pdbx_description
1 polymer ?
#
loop_
_entity_poly.entity_id
_entity_poly.type
_entity_poly.pdbx_seq_one_letter_code
_entity_poly.pdbx_strand_id
1 'polypeptide(L)'
;MEIRKVQITGGSSYIVSLPKDWIRKSDIKKNDPLGLIVQPDGTLTITPKISGKAAEREKEFDMKEIKDPDVLYRLLIGAYVTGYNRIKIKSQTRLPSFAHRVVRMFIQISIGQEVSEETEKTIVIKDLLNPGEMPFENVISRMTVIIEGMTKDSIFALKTRDSELTDDIILRDRDINRMYWLISRQYNLLLKNVSLSREMGINVDNAIHYLQISRVLERVGDQIVHIAENIKSLLYTPVERKMMDTLTRLSYESINLLNSSVKSFINEDINLTNNTLAEIEEFKKKCNKISYDFFDTNKPGIVPFAYIVENFKRVSEYSGVICETSINYYVMNSE
;
A
#
# COMPACT_ATOMS: atom_id res chain seq x y z
N MET A 1 -12.63 26.34 -22.69
CA MET A 1 -13.42 25.25 -23.31
C MET A 1 -13.74 25.68 -24.74
N GLU A 2 -13.27 24.95 -25.75
CA GLU A 2 -13.63 25.22 -27.15
C GLU A 2 -14.85 24.36 -27.53
N ILE A 3 -15.90 24.97 -28.06
CA ILE A 3 -17.17 24.27 -28.37
C ILE A 3 -17.22 23.96 -29.86
N ARG A 4 -17.45 22.70 -30.20
CA ARG A 4 -17.59 22.22 -31.58
C ARG A 4 -18.97 21.57 -31.76
N LYS A 5 -19.56 21.78 -32.93
CA LYS A 5 -20.82 21.12 -33.30
C LYS A 5 -20.51 19.73 -33.84
N VAL A 6 -21.36 18.77 -33.48
CA VAL A 6 -21.39 17.46 -34.12
C VAL A 6 -22.01 17.64 -35.52
N GLN A 7 -21.40 17.02 -36.53
CA GLN A 7 -21.91 16.98 -37.90
C GLN A 7 -22.21 15.54 -38.29
N ILE A 8 -23.14 15.34 -39.22
CA ILE A 8 -23.48 14.01 -39.75
C ILE A 8 -22.88 13.87 -41.14
N THR A 9 -22.19 12.77 -41.38
CA THR A 9 -21.62 12.41 -42.68
C THR A 9 -22.03 10.99 -43.06
N GLY A 10 -22.45 10.80 -44.31
CA GLY A 10 -22.81 9.47 -44.83
C GLY A 10 -24.07 8.85 -44.22
N GLY A 11 -24.95 9.64 -43.60
CA GLY A 11 -26.26 9.22 -43.09
C GLY A 11 -26.26 8.44 -41.77
N SER A 12 -25.13 7.88 -41.33
CA SER A 12 -25.04 7.05 -40.12
C SER A 12 -23.86 7.37 -39.21
N SER A 13 -22.91 8.22 -39.64
CA SER A 13 -21.71 8.54 -38.88
C SER A 13 -21.70 9.99 -38.41
N TYR A 14 -21.34 10.20 -37.14
CA TYR A 14 -21.19 11.51 -36.53
C TYR A 14 -19.71 11.90 -36.50
N ILE A 15 -19.41 13.17 -36.79
CA ILE A 15 -18.05 13.72 -36.75
C ILE A 15 -18.00 14.98 -35.91
N VAL A 16 -16.87 15.20 -35.23
CA VAL A 16 -16.54 16.46 -34.53
C VAL A 16 -15.15 16.91 -34.99
N SER A 17 -14.99 18.21 -35.23
CA SER A 17 -13.69 18.77 -35.60
C SER A 17 -12.77 18.86 -34.39
N LEU A 18 -11.52 18.42 -34.54
CA LEU A 18 -10.51 18.45 -33.48
C LEU A 18 -9.79 19.82 -33.45
N PRO A 19 -9.38 20.32 -32.26
CA PRO A 19 -8.67 21.59 -32.15
C PRO A 19 -7.34 21.59 -32.92
N LYS A 20 -7.13 22.59 -33.79
CA LYS A 20 -5.95 22.67 -34.68
C LYS A 20 -4.63 22.73 -33.90
N ASP A 21 -4.60 23.43 -32.77
CA ASP A 21 -3.40 23.54 -31.94
C ASP A 21 -3.03 22.23 -31.25
N TRP A 22 -4.04 21.42 -30.88
CA TRP A 22 -3.81 20.09 -30.33
C TRP A 22 -3.24 19.14 -31.39
N ILE A 23 -3.82 19.12 -32.60
CA ILE A 23 -3.31 18.35 -33.74
C ILE A 23 -1.83 18.66 -34.01
N ARG A 24 -1.44 19.95 -34.00
CA ARG A 24 -0.05 20.37 -34.21
C ARG A 24 0.88 19.97 -33.08
N LYS A 25 0.46 20.16 -31.82
CA LYS A 25 1.27 19.79 -30.64
C LYS A 25 1.48 18.28 -30.52
N SER A 26 0.53 17.49 -31.00
CA SER A 26 0.57 16.04 -30.97
C SER A 26 1.14 15.41 -32.26
N ASP A 27 1.60 16.21 -33.21
CA ASP A 27 2.11 15.79 -34.53
C ASP A 27 1.18 14.81 -35.28
N ILE A 28 -0.14 15.05 -35.18
CA ILE A 28 -1.16 14.20 -35.82
C ILE A 28 -1.33 14.63 -37.28
N LYS A 29 -1.25 13.66 -38.19
CA LYS A 29 -1.38 13.86 -39.63
C LYS A 29 -2.72 13.34 -40.15
N LYS A 30 -3.05 13.73 -41.38
CA LYS A 30 -4.25 13.24 -42.07
C LYS A 30 -4.19 11.71 -42.16
N ASN A 31 -5.30 11.06 -41.81
CA ASN A 31 -5.47 9.60 -41.78
C ASN A 31 -4.74 8.87 -40.64
N ASP A 32 -4.09 9.58 -39.72
CA ASP A 32 -3.59 8.93 -38.50
C ASP A 32 -4.77 8.41 -37.67
N PRO A 33 -4.71 7.17 -37.17
CA PRO A 33 -5.75 6.67 -36.29
C PRO A 33 -5.75 7.43 -34.97
N LEU A 34 -6.90 7.55 -34.32
CA LEU A 34 -7.01 8.07 -32.96
C LEU A 34 -7.81 7.08 -32.12
N GLY A 35 -7.35 6.84 -30.90
CA GLY A 35 -8.11 6.08 -29.91
C GLY A 35 -9.25 6.93 -29.36
N LEU A 36 -10.43 6.31 -29.25
CA LEU A 36 -11.61 6.89 -28.61
C LEU A 36 -11.95 6.05 -27.37
N ILE A 37 -11.96 6.70 -26.21
CA ILE A 37 -12.18 6.05 -24.91
C ILE A 37 -13.37 6.72 -24.25
N VAL A 38 -14.50 6.01 -24.16
CA VAL A 38 -15.66 6.42 -23.35
C VAL A 38 -15.32 6.22 -21.87
N GLN A 39 -15.36 7.30 -21.10
CA GLN A 39 -15.10 7.29 -19.67
C GLN A 39 -16.36 6.85 -18.89
N PRO A 40 -16.22 6.37 -17.64
CA PRO A 40 -17.36 6.02 -16.80
C PRO A 40 -18.37 7.16 -16.58
N ASP A 41 -17.90 8.42 -16.55
CA ASP A 41 -18.74 9.62 -16.43
C ASP A 41 -19.46 10.01 -17.74
N GLY A 42 -19.37 9.17 -18.78
CA GLY A 42 -19.93 9.41 -20.10
C GLY A 42 -19.12 10.35 -20.99
N THR A 43 -18.01 10.91 -20.51
CA THR A 43 -17.14 11.76 -21.34
C THR A 43 -16.36 10.94 -22.37
N LEU A 44 -15.93 11.59 -23.46
CA LEU A 44 -15.15 10.94 -24.51
C LEU A 44 -13.71 11.48 -24.53
N THR A 45 -12.74 10.62 -24.28
CA THR A 45 -11.31 10.95 -24.39
C THR A 45 -10.76 10.51 -25.74
N ILE A 46 -10.05 11.43 -26.41
CA ILE A 46 -9.41 11.20 -27.71
C ILE A 46 -7.89 11.18 -27.50
N THR A 47 -7.22 10.14 -28.00
CA THR A 47 -5.77 9.99 -27.79
C THR A 47 -5.04 9.53 -29.07
N PRO A 48 -3.87 10.10 -29.40
CA PRO A 48 -3.02 9.59 -30.49
C PRO A 48 -2.25 8.32 -30.11
N LYS A 49 -2.27 7.92 -28.83
CA LYS A 49 -1.58 6.71 -28.35
C LYS A 49 -2.50 5.50 -28.55
N ILE A 50 -2.52 4.97 -29.77
CA ILE A 50 -3.37 3.84 -30.18
C ILE A 50 -2.81 2.52 -29.65
N SER A 51 -1.49 2.40 -29.46
CA SER A 51 -0.93 1.28 -28.73
C SER A 51 -1.27 1.45 -27.25
N GLY A 52 -2.12 0.59 -26.71
CA GLY A 52 -2.44 0.52 -25.27
C GLY A 52 -1.23 0.33 -24.34
N LYS A 53 -0.01 0.25 -24.88
CA LYS A 53 1.22 0.41 -24.12
C LYS A 53 1.37 1.88 -23.74
N ALA A 54 1.13 2.18 -22.46
CA ALA A 54 1.55 3.43 -21.86
C ALA A 54 3.01 3.71 -22.27
N ALA A 55 3.31 4.97 -22.62
CA ALA A 55 4.69 5.35 -22.90
C ALA A 55 5.56 4.95 -21.69
N GLU A 56 6.61 4.15 -21.91
CA GLU A 56 7.52 3.72 -20.85
C GLU A 56 8.03 4.95 -20.11
N ARG A 57 7.62 5.09 -18.84
CA ARG A 57 8.04 6.24 -18.04
C ARG A 57 9.41 5.94 -17.48
N GLU A 58 10.40 6.71 -17.92
CA GLU A 58 11.76 6.63 -17.44
C GLU A 58 12.07 7.71 -16.41
N LYS A 59 12.75 7.34 -15.32
CA LYS A 59 13.39 8.26 -14.38
C LYS A 59 14.89 8.03 -14.40
N GLU A 60 15.66 9.09 -14.58
CA GLU A 60 17.12 9.05 -14.50
C GLU A 60 17.63 9.73 -13.22
N PHE A 61 18.60 9.10 -12.56
CA PHE A 61 19.31 9.59 -11.39
C PHE A 61 20.82 9.67 -11.71
N ASP A 62 21.39 10.87 -11.56
CA ASP A 62 22.82 11.10 -11.75
C ASP A 62 23.56 11.03 -10.40
N MET A 63 24.50 10.09 -10.30
CA MET A 63 25.32 9.88 -9.09
C MET A 63 26.23 11.07 -8.75
N LYS A 64 26.39 12.06 -9.64
CA LYS A 64 27.07 13.32 -9.31
C LYS A 64 26.37 14.06 -8.16
N GLU A 65 25.05 13.98 -8.08
CA GLU A 65 24.22 14.68 -7.10
C GLU A 65 23.91 13.83 -5.86
N ILE A 66 24.14 12.51 -5.94
CA ILE A 66 23.72 11.54 -4.91
C ILE A 66 24.96 10.90 -4.29
N LYS A 67 25.34 11.36 -3.10
CA LYS A 67 26.51 10.86 -2.37
C LYS A 67 26.17 9.94 -1.20
N ASP A 68 24.92 9.97 -0.76
CA ASP A 68 24.43 9.23 0.39
C ASP A 68 23.64 7.98 -0.08
N PRO A 69 24.00 6.77 0.36
CA PRO A 69 23.26 5.54 0.07
C PRO A 69 21.76 5.61 0.43
N ASP A 70 21.41 6.26 1.54
CA ASP A 70 20.02 6.35 2.00
C ASP A 70 19.19 7.28 1.11
N VAL A 71 19.81 8.34 0.61
CA VAL A 71 19.19 9.23 -0.37
C VAL A 71 18.90 8.48 -1.66
N LEU A 72 19.86 7.70 -2.18
CA LEU A 72 19.62 6.88 -3.37
C LEU A 72 18.46 5.90 -3.14
N TYR A 73 18.48 5.19 -2.02
CA TYR A 73 17.45 4.22 -1.69
C TYR A 73 16.05 4.84 -1.63
N ARG A 74 15.89 5.98 -0.96
CA ARG A 74 14.62 6.75 -0.90
C ARG A 74 14.18 7.25 -2.27
N LEU A 75 15.10 7.66 -3.13
CA LEU A 75 14.81 8.07 -4.50
C LEU A 75 14.31 6.90 -5.36
N LEU A 76 14.87 5.70 -5.20
CA LEU A 76 14.40 4.49 -5.89
C LEU A 76 12.98 4.12 -5.45
N ILE A 77 12.70 4.12 -4.14
CA ILE A 77 11.34 3.91 -3.62
C ILE A 77 10.37 4.98 -4.17
N GLY A 78 10.78 6.25 -4.19
CA GLY A 78 9.97 7.33 -4.76
C GLY A 78 9.66 7.13 -6.25
N ALA A 79 10.66 6.71 -7.04
CA ALA A 79 10.45 6.39 -8.45
C ALA A 79 9.52 5.18 -8.65
N TYR A 80 9.61 4.17 -7.78
CA TYR A 80 8.72 3.02 -7.78
C TYR A 80 7.27 3.42 -7.47
N VAL A 81 7.04 4.08 -6.33
CA VAL A 81 5.71 4.47 -5.87
C VAL A 81 5.03 5.43 -6.86
N THR A 82 5.79 6.31 -7.52
CA THR A 82 5.23 7.25 -8.51
C THR A 82 4.96 6.62 -9.89
N GLY A 83 5.20 5.32 -10.06
CA GLY A 83 4.85 4.56 -11.25
C GLY A 83 5.80 4.75 -12.43
N TYR A 84 7.11 4.91 -12.22
CA TYR A 84 8.08 4.83 -13.32
C TYR A 84 8.35 3.37 -13.68
N ASN A 85 8.37 3.04 -14.98
CA ASN A 85 8.56 1.68 -15.50
C ASN A 85 10.04 1.37 -15.78
N ARG A 86 10.86 2.41 -15.97
CA ARG A 86 12.30 2.29 -16.14
C ARG A 86 13.00 3.27 -15.20
N ILE A 87 13.93 2.79 -14.40
CA ILE A 87 14.74 3.63 -13.51
C ILE A 87 16.20 3.45 -13.91
N LYS A 88 16.85 4.55 -14.29
CA LYS A 88 18.24 4.55 -14.76
C LYS A 88 19.11 5.31 -13.77
N ILE A 89 20.16 4.66 -13.31
CA ILE A 89 21.16 5.23 -12.41
C ILE A 89 22.43 5.37 -13.24
N LYS A 90 22.95 6.59 -13.37
CA LYS A 90 24.14 6.87 -14.20
C LYS A 90 25.22 7.59 -13.40
N SER A 91 26.47 7.42 -13.83
CA SER A 91 27.63 8.19 -13.36
C SER A 91 28.52 8.57 -14.54
N GLN A 92 29.20 9.72 -14.44
CA GLN A 92 30.20 10.12 -15.45
C GLN A 92 31.43 9.19 -15.42
N THR A 93 31.79 8.72 -14.23
CA THR A 93 32.86 7.78 -13.94
C THR A 93 32.28 6.43 -13.52
N ARG A 94 33.11 5.54 -12.97
CA ARG A 94 32.64 4.29 -12.35
C ARG A 94 31.60 4.59 -11.26
N LEU A 95 30.58 3.75 -11.18
CA LEU A 95 29.55 3.80 -10.14
C LEU A 95 30.18 3.52 -8.76
N PRO A 96 29.78 4.28 -7.72
CA PRO A 96 30.18 3.98 -6.35
C PRO A 96 29.71 2.58 -5.93
N SER A 97 30.52 1.87 -5.14
CA SER A 97 30.17 0.50 -4.69
C SER A 97 28.86 0.43 -3.91
N PHE A 98 28.45 1.51 -3.24
CA PHE A 98 27.18 1.55 -2.52
C PHE A 98 25.97 1.53 -3.46
N ALA A 99 26.09 2.05 -4.69
CA ALA A 99 24.97 2.09 -5.64
C ALA A 99 24.46 0.69 -5.95
N HIS A 100 25.37 -0.25 -6.22
CA HIS A 100 25.03 -1.66 -6.47
C HIS A 100 24.37 -2.33 -5.25
N ARG A 101 24.84 -2.03 -4.04
CA ARG A 101 24.22 -2.56 -2.81
C ARG A 101 22.80 -2.03 -2.63
N VAL A 102 22.61 -0.72 -2.80
CA VAL A 102 21.30 -0.07 -2.67
C VAL A 102 20.33 -0.57 -3.72
N VAL A 103 20.75 -0.74 -4.97
CA VAL A 103 19.91 -1.33 -6.03
C VAL A 103 19.49 -2.75 -5.65
N ARG A 104 20.43 -3.60 -5.20
CA ARG A 104 20.10 -4.97 -4.76
C ARG A 104 19.11 -4.99 -3.59
N MET A 105 19.26 -4.11 -2.62
CA MET A 105 18.31 -3.99 -1.51
C MET A 105 16.94 -3.54 -2.01
N PHE A 106 16.89 -2.60 -2.95
CA PHE A 106 15.64 -2.09 -3.52
C PHE A 106 14.88 -3.17 -4.31
N ILE A 107 15.54 -3.91 -5.21
CA ILE A 107 14.85 -4.96 -6.01
C ILE A 107 14.27 -6.07 -5.12
N GLN A 108 14.90 -6.39 -3.99
CA GLN A 108 14.40 -7.40 -3.05
C GLN A 108 13.08 -7.02 -2.36
N ILE A 109 12.79 -5.73 -2.25
CA ILE A 109 11.63 -5.19 -1.53
C ILE A 109 10.63 -4.48 -2.45
N SER A 110 10.92 -4.35 -3.75
CA SER A 110 10.00 -3.74 -4.72
C SER A 110 9.47 -4.81 -5.66
N ILE A 111 8.16 -5.04 -5.63
CA ILE A 111 7.53 -6.10 -6.43
C ILE A 111 7.61 -5.73 -7.92
N GLY A 112 8.19 -6.65 -8.71
CA GLY A 112 8.27 -6.57 -10.17
C GLY A 112 9.45 -5.79 -10.73
N GLN A 113 10.36 -5.27 -9.91
CA GLN A 113 11.51 -4.50 -10.40
C GLN A 113 12.73 -5.39 -10.58
N GLU A 114 13.28 -5.43 -11.78
CA GLU A 114 14.47 -6.24 -12.09
C GLU A 114 15.55 -5.41 -12.79
N VAL A 115 16.81 -5.75 -12.55
CA VAL A 115 17.93 -5.13 -13.26
C VAL A 115 17.99 -5.67 -14.68
N SER A 116 17.78 -4.79 -15.66
CA SER A 116 17.80 -5.17 -17.08
C SER A 116 19.15 -4.91 -17.76
N GLU A 117 19.89 -3.90 -17.31
CA GLU A 117 21.21 -3.54 -17.85
C GLU A 117 22.13 -3.12 -16.70
N GLU A 118 23.37 -3.61 -16.70
CA GLU A 118 24.38 -3.23 -15.72
C GLU A 118 25.76 -3.10 -16.39
N THR A 119 26.39 -1.96 -16.17
CA THR A 119 27.74 -1.61 -16.65
C THR A 119 28.50 -0.91 -15.53
N GLU A 120 29.78 -0.61 -15.73
CA GLU A 120 30.56 0.15 -14.75
C GLU A 120 30.02 1.56 -14.46
N LYS A 121 29.23 2.14 -15.37
CA LYS A 121 28.75 3.53 -15.27
C LYS A 121 27.23 3.67 -15.15
N THR A 122 26.49 2.60 -15.43
CA THR A 122 25.03 2.65 -15.54
C THR A 122 24.41 1.38 -15.00
N ILE A 123 23.31 1.53 -14.25
CA ILE A 123 22.38 0.46 -13.88
C ILE A 123 20.99 0.87 -14.37
N VAL A 124 20.27 -0.05 -15.01
CA VAL A 124 18.89 0.13 -15.46
C VAL A 124 18.02 -0.91 -14.79
N ILE A 125 16.96 -0.45 -14.14
CA ILE A 125 15.92 -1.26 -13.53
C ILE A 125 14.67 -1.13 -14.40
N LYS A 126 14.00 -2.25 -14.68
CA LYS A 126 12.73 -2.29 -15.41
C LYS A 126 11.65 -2.94 -14.57
N ASP A 127 10.44 -2.42 -14.73
CA ASP A 127 9.22 -3.04 -14.22
C ASP A 127 8.77 -4.17 -15.15
N LEU A 128 8.67 -5.37 -14.59
CA LEU A 128 8.19 -6.57 -15.25
C LEU A 128 6.79 -6.98 -14.77
N LEU A 129 6.21 -6.26 -13.81
CA LEU A 129 4.90 -6.59 -13.27
C LEU A 129 3.80 -6.22 -14.27
N ASN A 130 2.89 -7.16 -14.51
CA ASN A 130 1.59 -6.85 -15.08
C ASN A 130 0.62 -6.43 -13.96
N PRO A 131 0.11 -5.18 -13.94
CA PRO A 131 -0.76 -4.71 -12.86
C PRO A 131 -2.06 -5.51 -12.71
N GLY A 132 -2.55 -6.15 -13.78
CA GLY A 132 -3.75 -6.99 -13.74
C GLY A 132 -3.57 -8.31 -12.95
N GLU A 133 -2.34 -8.74 -12.70
CA GLU A 133 -2.06 -10.01 -12.00
C GLU A 133 -2.15 -9.91 -10.47
N MET A 134 -2.17 -8.69 -9.92
CA MET A 134 -2.30 -8.47 -8.48
C MET A 134 -3.40 -7.45 -8.15
N PRO A 135 -4.69 -7.88 -8.13
CA PRO A 135 -5.80 -7.02 -7.71
C PRO A 135 -5.60 -6.45 -6.31
N PHE A 136 -6.09 -5.23 -6.07
CA PHE A 136 -5.95 -4.54 -4.78
C PHE A 136 -6.50 -5.38 -3.61
N GLU A 137 -7.67 -6.01 -3.78
CA GLU A 137 -8.31 -6.88 -2.77
C GLU A 137 -7.40 -8.02 -2.32
N ASN A 138 -6.70 -8.66 -3.26
CA ASN A 138 -5.79 -9.76 -2.97
C ASN A 138 -4.59 -9.27 -2.15
N VAL A 139 -4.07 -8.08 -2.48
CA VAL A 139 -2.95 -7.49 -1.75
C VAL A 139 -3.37 -7.12 -0.32
N ILE A 140 -4.53 -6.47 -0.14
CA ILE A 140 -5.11 -6.17 1.17
C ILE A 140 -5.34 -7.42 2.02
N SER A 141 -5.94 -8.46 1.42
CA SER A 141 -6.18 -9.73 2.09
C SER A 141 -4.87 -10.38 2.56
N ARG A 142 -3.83 -10.33 1.71
CA ARG A 142 -2.51 -10.88 2.05
C ARG A 142 -1.81 -10.10 3.15
N MET A 143 -1.88 -8.77 3.15
CA MET A 143 -1.37 -7.93 4.24
C MET A 143 -2.04 -8.31 5.57
N THR A 144 -3.36 -8.50 5.55
CA THR A 144 -4.15 -8.87 6.73
C THR A 144 -3.74 -10.23 7.30
N VAL A 145 -3.55 -11.24 6.44
CA VAL A 145 -3.08 -12.58 6.86
C VAL A 145 -1.69 -12.53 7.48
N ILE A 146 -0.77 -11.72 6.93
CA ILE A 146 0.58 -11.56 7.47
C ILE A 146 0.52 -10.92 8.87
N ILE A 147 -0.28 -9.86 9.03
CA ILE A 147 -0.49 -9.18 10.32
C ILE A 147 -1.06 -10.15 11.37
N GLU A 148 -2.04 -10.98 10.99
CA GLU A 148 -2.61 -12.00 11.86
C GLU A 148 -1.56 -13.02 12.31
N GLY A 149 -0.71 -13.49 11.39
CA GLY A 149 0.40 -14.38 11.69
C GLY A 149 1.40 -13.74 12.66
N MET A 150 1.87 -12.52 12.36
CA MET A 150 2.80 -11.77 13.20
C MET A 150 2.24 -11.55 14.62
N THR A 151 0.94 -11.28 14.74
CA THR A 151 0.25 -11.06 16.02
C THR A 151 0.18 -12.35 16.85
N LYS A 152 -0.17 -13.48 16.23
CA LYS A 152 -0.19 -14.79 16.89
C LYS A 152 1.20 -15.21 17.35
N ASP A 153 2.19 -15.01 16.50
CA ASP A 153 3.58 -15.38 16.77
C ASP A 153 4.18 -14.51 17.88
N SER A 154 3.76 -13.24 17.98
CA SER A 154 4.16 -12.35 19.09
C SER A 154 3.78 -12.98 20.44
N ILE A 155 2.51 -13.38 20.61
CA ILE A 155 2.04 -14.03 21.84
C ILE A 155 2.66 -15.41 22.05
N PHE A 156 2.88 -16.16 20.96
CA PHE A 156 3.53 -17.47 21.04
C PHE A 156 4.97 -17.34 21.53
N ALA A 157 5.75 -16.40 20.98
CA ALA A 157 7.12 -16.08 21.40
C ALA A 157 7.19 -15.76 22.89
N LEU A 158 6.23 -14.99 23.41
CA LEU A 158 6.17 -14.69 24.84
C LEU A 158 5.93 -15.95 25.69
N LYS A 159 5.06 -16.87 25.23
CA LYS A 159 4.75 -18.12 25.94
C LYS A 159 5.91 -19.11 25.92
N THR A 160 6.62 -19.24 24.80
CA THR A 160 7.73 -20.17 24.62
C THR A 160 9.09 -19.58 24.98
N ARG A 161 9.14 -18.28 25.28
CA ARG A 161 10.38 -17.51 25.53
C ARG A 161 11.32 -17.50 24.30
N ASP A 162 10.75 -17.50 23.10
CA ASP A 162 11.48 -17.58 21.84
C ASP A 162 11.87 -16.19 21.32
N SER A 163 13.15 -15.84 21.45
CA SER A 163 13.67 -14.56 20.95
C SER A 163 13.82 -14.54 19.43
N GLU A 164 14.12 -15.67 18.79
CA GLU A 164 14.34 -15.71 17.34
C GLU A 164 13.03 -15.43 16.61
N LEU A 165 11.90 -15.92 17.13
CA LEU A 165 10.58 -15.63 16.60
C LEU A 165 10.24 -14.13 16.68
N THR A 166 10.70 -13.40 17.71
CA THR A 166 10.51 -11.94 17.76
C THR A 166 11.27 -11.21 16.66
N ASP A 167 12.48 -11.68 16.30
CA ASP A 167 13.27 -11.09 15.23
C ASP A 167 12.71 -11.41 13.84
N ASP A 168 12.15 -12.61 13.65
CA ASP A 168 11.44 -12.99 12.43
C ASP A 168 10.17 -12.14 12.18
N ILE A 169 9.43 -11.77 13.23
CA ILE A 169 8.28 -10.86 13.12
C ILE A 169 8.71 -9.50 12.53
N ILE A 170 9.84 -8.95 12.99
CA ILE A 170 10.39 -7.68 12.49
C ILE A 170 10.74 -7.79 11.00
N LEU A 171 11.23 -8.95 10.55
CA LEU A 171 11.54 -9.19 9.14
C LEU A 171 10.28 -9.28 8.27
N ARG A 172 9.21 -9.92 8.78
CA ARG A 172 7.94 -10.06 8.06
C ARG A 172 7.21 -8.73 7.82
N ASP A 173 7.44 -7.71 8.65
CA ASP A 173 6.90 -6.36 8.41
C ASP A 173 7.36 -5.75 7.07
N ARG A 174 8.53 -6.16 6.57
CA ARG A 174 9.00 -5.76 5.23
C ARG A 174 8.06 -6.23 4.12
N ASP A 175 7.37 -7.36 4.33
CA ASP A 175 6.37 -7.86 3.38
C ASP A 175 5.12 -6.98 3.33
N ILE A 176 4.72 -6.40 4.47
CA ILE A 176 3.60 -5.46 4.56
C ILE A 176 3.98 -4.15 3.86
N ASN A 177 5.17 -3.62 4.16
CA ASN A 177 5.72 -2.40 3.55
C ASN A 177 5.77 -2.46 2.02
N ARG A 178 6.28 -3.56 1.46
CA ARG A 178 6.34 -3.72 -0.01
C ARG A 178 4.96 -3.82 -0.66
N MET A 179 3.97 -4.40 0.02
CA MET A 179 2.59 -4.49 -0.47
C MET A 179 1.91 -3.11 -0.46
N TYR A 180 2.15 -2.31 0.58
CA TYR A 180 1.73 -0.91 0.61
C TYR A 180 2.34 -0.10 -0.55
N TRP A 181 3.64 -0.26 -0.82
CA TRP A 181 4.27 0.41 -1.96
C TRP A 181 3.72 -0.06 -3.30
N LEU A 182 3.40 -1.34 -3.45
CA LEU A 182 2.75 -1.88 -4.64
C LEU A 182 1.38 -1.24 -4.88
N ILE A 183 0.52 -1.19 -3.87
CA ILE A 183 -0.79 -0.53 -3.96
C ILE A 183 -0.62 0.95 -4.31
N SER A 184 0.32 1.63 -3.66
CA SER A 184 0.65 3.03 -3.96
C SER A 184 1.09 3.23 -5.41
N ARG A 185 1.92 2.31 -5.94
CA ARG A 185 2.33 2.29 -7.34
C ARG A 185 1.15 2.09 -8.28
N GLN A 186 0.32 1.07 -8.04
CA GLN A 186 -0.85 0.76 -8.88
C GLN A 186 -1.81 1.94 -8.95
N TYR A 187 -2.12 2.56 -7.80
CA TYR A 187 -2.92 3.78 -7.75
C TYR A 187 -2.32 4.92 -8.59
N ASN A 188 -1.02 5.18 -8.46
CA ASN A 188 -0.33 6.21 -9.26
C ASN A 188 -0.31 5.90 -10.76
N LEU A 189 -0.30 4.63 -11.15
CA LEU A 189 -0.41 4.21 -12.54
C LEU A 189 -1.83 4.44 -13.08
N LEU A 190 -2.86 4.12 -12.29
CA LEU A 190 -4.27 4.38 -12.65
C LEU A 190 -4.55 5.86 -12.91
N LEU A 191 -3.99 6.77 -12.09
CA LEU A 191 -4.09 8.22 -12.30
C LEU A 191 -3.54 8.70 -13.65
N LYS A 192 -2.59 7.95 -14.23
CA LYS A 192 -1.86 8.35 -15.43
C LYS A 192 -2.30 7.58 -16.67
N ASN A 193 -3.00 6.46 -16.49
CA ASN A 193 -3.43 5.61 -17.58
C ASN A 193 -4.88 5.15 -17.37
N VAL A 194 -5.79 5.83 -18.05
CA VAL A 194 -7.21 5.47 -18.09
C VAL A 194 -7.43 4.04 -18.58
N SER A 195 -6.62 3.54 -19.53
CA SER A 195 -6.82 2.17 -20.04
C SER A 195 -6.57 1.11 -18.98
N LEU A 196 -5.73 1.42 -17.99
CA LEU A 196 -5.39 0.51 -16.90
C LEU A 196 -6.57 0.30 -15.94
N SER A 197 -7.42 1.31 -15.76
CA SER A 197 -8.63 1.19 -14.96
C SER A 197 -9.57 0.10 -15.49
N ARG A 198 -9.70 0.00 -16.82
CA ARG A 198 -10.48 -1.06 -17.46
C ARG A 198 -9.84 -2.44 -17.34
N GLU A 199 -8.51 -2.51 -17.49
CA GLU A 199 -7.76 -3.77 -17.36
C GLU A 199 -7.81 -4.33 -15.93
N MET A 200 -7.72 -3.46 -14.93
CA MET A 200 -7.78 -3.83 -13.52
C MET A 200 -9.21 -3.97 -12.98
N GLY A 201 -10.24 -3.60 -13.76
CA GLY A 201 -11.63 -3.64 -13.33
C GLY A 201 -11.96 -2.71 -12.16
N ILE A 202 -11.18 -1.63 -11.95
CA ILE A 202 -11.35 -0.72 -10.84
C ILE A 202 -11.18 0.73 -11.28
N ASN A 203 -12.08 1.60 -10.81
CA ASN A 203 -12.01 3.04 -11.05
C ASN A 203 -11.02 3.71 -10.08
N VAL A 204 -10.46 4.85 -10.50
CA VAL A 204 -9.52 5.64 -9.67
C VAL A 204 -10.16 6.04 -8.33
N ASP A 205 -11.45 6.38 -8.34
CA ASP A 205 -12.19 6.80 -7.15
C ASP A 205 -12.33 5.65 -6.14
N ASN A 206 -12.46 4.41 -6.60
CA ASN A 206 -12.45 3.24 -5.73
C ASN A 206 -11.02 2.91 -5.25
N ALA A 207 -10.02 3.05 -6.12
CA ALA A 207 -8.64 2.71 -5.83
C ALA A 207 -8.01 3.56 -4.70
N ILE A 208 -8.47 4.79 -4.45
CA ILE A 208 -7.97 5.61 -3.34
C ILE A 208 -8.32 5.00 -1.97
N HIS A 209 -9.46 4.33 -1.83
CA HIS A 209 -9.84 3.65 -0.58
C HIS A 209 -8.91 2.47 -0.27
N TYR A 210 -8.55 1.69 -1.29
CA TYR A 210 -7.53 0.64 -1.16
C TYR A 210 -6.16 1.20 -0.76
N LEU A 211 -5.77 2.35 -1.32
CA LEU A 211 -4.54 3.04 -0.92
C LEU A 211 -4.58 3.46 0.56
N GLN A 212 -5.68 4.06 1.01
CA GLN A 212 -5.87 4.45 2.41
C GLN A 212 -5.80 3.25 3.35
N ILE A 213 -6.54 2.17 3.05
CA ILE A 213 -6.56 0.96 3.87
C ILE A 213 -5.19 0.29 3.89
N SER A 214 -4.49 0.22 2.76
CA SER A 214 -3.13 -0.36 2.73
C SER A 214 -2.14 0.41 3.60
N ARG A 215 -2.26 1.74 3.66
CA ARG A 215 -1.48 2.58 4.57
C ARG A 215 -1.82 2.29 6.02
N VAL A 216 -3.10 2.11 6.34
CA VAL A 216 -3.53 1.75 7.69
C VAL A 216 -3.00 0.37 8.09
N LEU A 217 -3.03 -0.62 7.20
CA LEU A 217 -2.47 -1.95 7.44
C LEU A 217 -0.95 -1.92 7.65
N GLU A 218 -0.21 -1.08 6.92
CA GLU A 218 1.21 -0.83 7.20
C GLU A 218 1.44 -0.28 8.61
N ARG A 219 0.60 0.67 9.06
CA ARG A 219 0.66 1.16 10.45
C ARG A 219 0.30 0.12 11.49
N VAL A 220 -0.61 -0.80 11.17
CA VAL A 220 -0.91 -1.94 12.04
C VAL A 220 0.31 -2.86 12.12
N GLY A 221 0.98 -3.15 10.99
CA GLY A 221 2.27 -3.86 10.94
C GLY A 221 3.30 -3.26 11.89
N ASP A 222 3.51 -1.94 11.81
CA ASP A 222 4.37 -1.19 12.74
C ASP A 222 4.00 -1.44 14.21
N GLN A 223 2.70 -1.43 14.55
CA GLN A 223 2.27 -1.71 15.93
C GLN A 223 2.59 -3.15 16.37
N ILE A 224 2.47 -4.12 15.47
CA ILE A 224 2.83 -5.52 15.78
C ILE A 224 4.34 -5.67 15.98
N VAL A 225 5.17 -4.95 15.21
CA VAL A 225 6.62 -4.86 15.44
C VAL A 225 6.91 -4.32 16.85
N HIS A 226 6.27 -3.21 17.24
CA HIS A 226 6.44 -2.67 18.60
C HIS A 226 5.97 -3.64 19.69
N ILE A 227 4.93 -4.43 19.43
CA ILE A 227 4.51 -5.50 20.35
C ILE A 227 5.62 -6.55 20.48
N ALA A 228 6.19 -7.02 19.36
CA ALA A 228 7.27 -8.00 19.36
C ALA A 228 8.53 -7.48 20.11
N GLU A 229 8.90 -6.22 19.92
CA GLU A 229 10.03 -5.57 20.63
C GLU A 229 9.79 -5.52 22.16
N ASN A 230 8.58 -5.16 22.58
CA ASN A 230 8.22 -5.14 24.01
C ASN A 230 8.13 -6.56 24.58
N ILE A 231 7.66 -7.54 23.79
CA ILE A 231 7.65 -8.95 24.17
C ILE A 231 9.07 -9.46 24.35
N LYS A 232 10.00 -9.10 23.47
CA LYS A 232 11.43 -9.43 23.59
C LYS A 232 12.00 -9.00 24.96
N SER A 233 11.61 -7.81 25.42
CA SER A 233 11.98 -7.29 26.74
C SER A 233 11.35 -8.08 27.90
N LEU A 234 10.15 -8.65 27.68
CA LEU A 234 9.49 -9.51 28.67
C LEU A 234 10.08 -10.92 28.74
N LEU A 235 10.77 -11.42 27.71
CA LEU A 235 11.26 -12.81 27.65
C LEU A 235 12.17 -13.18 28.84
N TYR A 236 12.91 -12.22 29.39
CA TYR A 236 13.81 -12.44 30.53
C TYR A 236 13.23 -11.95 31.86
N THR A 237 11.96 -11.52 31.85
CA THR A 237 11.27 -10.99 33.03
C THR A 237 10.22 -12.01 33.53
N PRO A 238 10.06 -12.18 34.86
CA PRO A 238 8.93 -12.92 35.41
C PRO A 238 7.60 -12.25 35.00
N VAL A 239 6.80 -12.93 34.19
CA VAL A 239 5.49 -12.46 33.75
C VAL A 239 4.42 -13.23 34.51
N GLU A 240 3.54 -12.53 35.22
CA GLU A 240 2.44 -13.17 35.92
C GLU A 240 1.44 -13.78 34.94
N ARG A 241 0.82 -14.89 35.35
CA ARG A 241 -0.23 -15.56 34.57
C ARG A 241 -1.36 -14.61 34.15
N LYS A 242 -1.80 -13.72 35.05
CA LYS A 242 -2.85 -12.74 34.75
C LYS A 242 -2.45 -11.77 33.62
N MET A 243 -1.18 -11.37 33.55
CA MET A 243 -0.67 -10.51 32.47
C MET A 243 -0.66 -11.29 31.15
N MET A 244 -0.14 -12.52 31.17
CA MET A 244 -0.10 -13.40 29.98
C MET A 244 -1.51 -13.67 29.42
N ASP A 245 -2.47 -14.00 30.28
CA ASP A 245 -3.85 -14.25 29.91
C ASP A 245 -4.50 -12.98 29.32
N THR A 246 -4.18 -11.82 29.91
CA THR A 246 -4.66 -10.51 29.42
C THR A 246 -4.12 -10.22 28.02
N LEU A 247 -2.81 -10.37 27.78
CA LEU A 247 -2.19 -10.15 26.48
C LEU A 247 -2.72 -11.12 25.42
N THR A 248 -2.89 -12.40 25.77
CA THR A 248 -3.46 -13.40 24.86
C THR A 248 -4.88 -13.01 24.44
N ARG A 249 -5.69 -12.54 25.37
CA ARG A 249 -7.06 -12.10 25.08
C ARG A 249 -7.09 -10.83 24.22
N LEU A 250 -6.30 -9.81 24.55
CA LEU A 250 -6.24 -8.56 23.78
C LEU A 250 -5.74 -8.81 22.35
N SER A 251 -4.77 -9.72 22.18
CA SER A 251 -4.31 -10.16 20.87
C SER A 251 -5.43 -10.74 20.02
N TYR A 252 -6.23 -11.67 20.58
CA TYR A 252 -7.35 -12.28 19.86
C TYR A 252 -8.46 -11.26 19.51
N GLU A 253 -8.81 -10.39 20.45
CA GLU A 253 -9.85 -9.39 20.24
C GLU A 253 -9.42 -8.33 19.20
N SER A 254 -8.21 -7.78 19.32
CA SER A 254 -7.70 -6.77 18.38
C SER A 254 -7.59 -7.30 16.94
N ILE A 255 -7.13 -8.55 16.76
CA ILE A 255 -7.03 -9.13 15.42
C ILE A 255 -8.41 -9.46 14.82
N ASN A 256 -9.37 -9.86 15.64
CA ASN A 256 -10.76 -10.04 15.19
C ASN A 256 -11.37 -8.72 14.72
N LEU A 257 -11.15 -7.61 15.44
CA LEU A 257 -11.62 -6.28 15.02
C LEU A 257 -11.00 -5.87 13.68
N LEU A 258 -9.69 -6.12 13.50
CA LEU A 258 -9.02 -5.88 12.22
C LEU A 258 -9.65 -6.72 11.10
N ASN A 259 -9.78 -8.03 11.30
CA ASN A 259 -10.35 -8.95 10.32
C ASN A 259 -11.80 -8.58 9.97
N SER A 260 -12.61 -8.22 10.95
CA SER A 260 -13.99 -7.75 10.72
C SER A 260 -14.02 -6.44 9.93
N SER A 261 -13.14 -5.48 10.23
CA SER A 261 -13.08 -4.21 9.50
C SER A 261 -12.66 -4.37 8.03
N VAL A 262 -11.67 -5.23 7.74
CA VAL A 262 -11.26 -5.52 6.36
C VAL A 262 -12.32 -6.33 5.63
N LYS A 263 -12.94 -7.31 6.31
CA LYS A 263 -14.02 -8.12 5.75
C LYS A 263 -15.24 -7.25 5.43
N SER A 264 -15.58 -6.28 6.27
CA SER A 264 -16.72 -5.39 6.04
C SER A 264 -16.47 -4.45 4.86
N PHE A 265 -15.23 -3.99 4.68
CA PHE A 265 -14.81 -3.25 3.49
C PHE A 265 -14.99 -4.07 2.20
N ILE A 266 -14.36 -5.25 2.13
CA ILE A 266 -14.34 -6.07 0.91
C ILE A 266 -15.74 -6.53 0.50
N ASN A 267 -16.60 -6.85 1.47
CA ASN A 267 -17.97 -7.30 1.19
C ASN A 267 -18.99 -6.16 1.15
N GLU A 268 -18.55 -4.91 1.30
CA GLU A 268 -19.44 -3.73 1.33
C GLU A 268 -20.56 -3.86 2.40
N ASP A 269 -20.25 -4.52 3.52
CA ASP A 269 -21.23 -4.84 4.58
C ASP A 269 -21.29 -3.70 5.61
N ILE A 270 -22.25 -2.81 5.42
CA ILE A 270 -22.47 -1.66 6.29
C ILE A 270 -22.92 -2.05 7.70
N ASN A 271 -23.63 -3.17 7.87
CA ASN A 271 -24.09 -3.64 9.18
C ASN A 271 -22.89 -4.17 9.98
N LEU A 272 -22.06 -5.00 9.37
CA LEU A 272 -20.82 -5.46 9.98
C LEU A 272 -19.89 -4.29 10.32
N THR A 273 -19.81 -3.28 9.44
CA THR A 273 -19.00 -2.09 9.67
C THR A 273 -19.45 -1.34 10.93
N ASN A 274 -20.75 -1.07 11.09
CA ASN A 274 -21.29 -0.37 12.27
C ASN A 274 -21.14 -1.19 13.55
N ASN A 275 -21.38 -2.50 13.50
CA ASN A 275 -21.17 -3.38 14.66
C ASN A 275 -19.71 -3.38 15.10
N THR A 276 -18.78 -3.47 14.14
CA THR A 276 -17.34 -3.45 14.42
C THR A 276 -16.89 -2.13 15.07
N LEU A 277 -17.44 -0.98 14.64
CA LEU A 277 -17.17 0.32 15.28
C LEU A 277 -17.60 0.35 16.75
N ALA A 278 -18.77 -0.21 17.07
CA ALA A 278 -19.23 -0.30 18.45
C ALA A 278 -18.32 -1.19 19.31
N GLU A 279 -17.87 -2.33 18.76
CA GLU A 279 -16.94 -3.23 19.44
C GLU A 279 -15.56 -2.59 19.67
N ILE A 280 -15.07 -1.77 18.73
CA ILE A 280 -13.82 -1.01 18.87
C ILE A 280 -13.89 -0.04 20.06
N GLU A 281 -15.00 0.69 20.23
CA GLU A 281 -15.15 1.61 21.35
C GLU A 281 -15.16 0.89 22.70
N GLU A 282 -15.81 -0.27 22.79
CA GLU A 282 -15.77 -1.10 24.00
C GLU A 282 -14.36 -1.67 24.26
N PHE A 283 -13.65 -2.10 23.22
CA PHE A 283 -12.28 -2.58 23.32
C PHE A 283 -11.31 -1.49 23.82
N LYS A 284 -11.45 -0.26 23.34
CA LYS A 284 -10.66 0.90 23.81
C LYS A 284 -10.89 1.18 25.29
N LYS A 285 -12.15 1.19 25.74
CA LYS A 285 -12.50 1.36 27.17
C LYS A 285 -11.86 0.26 28.02
N LYS A 286 -11.91 -0.98 27.55
CA LYS A 286 -11.28 -2.13 28.22
C LYS A 286 -9.76 -1.99 28.31
N CYS A 287 -9.07 -1.57 27.24
CA CYS A 287 -7.63 -1.33 27.28
C CYS A 287 -7.27 -0.25 28.29
N ASN A 288 -7.99 0.87 28.31
CA ASN A 288 -7.79 1.93 29.29
C ASN A 288 -7.95 1.41 30.72
N LYS A 289 -9.01 0.63 30.99
CA LYS A 289 -9.22 0.01 32.30
C LYS A 289 -8.08 -0.93 32.71
N ILE A 290 -7.59 -1.77 31.79
CA ILE A 290 -6.45 -2.65 32.04
C ILE A 290 -5.21 -1.83 32.40
N SER A 291 -4.93 -0.75 31.67
CA SER A 291 -3.81 0.13 31.98
C SER A 291 -3.92 0.71 33.39
N TYR A 292 -5.10 1.20 33.80
CA TYR A 292 -5.33 1.68 35.17
C TYR A 292 -5.16 0.59 36.24
N ASP A 293 -5.75 -0.58 36.04
CA ASP A 293 -5.73 -1.69 37.01
C ASP A 293 -4.30 -2.22 37.28
N PHE A 294 -3.39 -2.04 36.32
CA PHE A 294 -2.02 -2.55 36.39
C PHE A 294 -0.97 -1.48 36.75
N PHE A 295 -1.25 -0.18 36.54
CA PHE A 295 -0.27 0.90 36.71
C PHE A 295 0.32 0.99 38.13
N ASP A 296 -0.51 0.76 39.17
CA ASP A 296 -0.10 0.88 40.57
C ASP A 296 0.55 -0.38 41.16
N THR A 297 0.76 -1.44 40.36
CA THR A 297 1.09 -2.75 40.91
C THR A 297 2.59 -2.97 41.20
N ASN A 298 3.48 -2.05 40.81
CA ASN A 298 4.95 -2.14 40.94
C ASN A 298 5.55 -3.51 40.53
N LYS A 299 4.91 -4.18 39.58
CA LYS A 299 5.26 -5.54 39.13
C LYS A 299 6.41 -5.53 38.11
N PRO A 300 7.27 -6.56 38.10
CA PRO A 300 8.24 -6.74 37.03
C PRO A 300 7.56 -6.77 35.66
N GLY A 301 8.15 -6.09 34.66
CA GLY A 301 7.64 -6.10 33.28
C GLY A 301 6.38 -5.26 33.06
N ILE A 302 5.97 -4.44 34.03
CA ILE A 302 4.75 -3.62 33.91
C ILE A 302 4.84 -2.58 32.79
N VAL A 303 6.02 -2.02 32.55
CA VAL A 303 6.24 -1.01 31.52
C VAL A 303 6.10 -1.60 30.11
N PRO A 304 6.82 -2.67 29.71
CA PRO A 304 6.58 -3.31 28.41
C PRO A 304 5.14 -3.83 28.26
N PHE A 305 4.54 -4.36 29.33
CA PHE A 305 3.14 -4.79 29.31
C PHE A 305 2.19 -3.62 28.97
N ALA A 306 2.35 -2.47 29.61
CA ALA A 306 1.53 -1.28 29.34
C ALA A 306 1.68 -0.81 27.88
N TYR A 307 2.91 -0.82 27.33
CA TYR A 307 3.13 -0.53 25.91
C TYR A 307 2.44 -1.52 24.98
N ILE A 308 2.48 -2.82 25.29
CA ILE A 308 1.79 -3.85 24.49
C ILE A 308 0.27 -3.60 24.50
N VAL A 309 -0.31 -3.28 25.67
CA VAL A 309 -1.75 -2.94 25.79
C VAL A 309 -2.08 -1.71 24.94
N GLU A 310 -1.27 -0.66 24.98
CA GLU A 310 -1.48 0.54 24.16
C GLU A 310 -1.33 0.25 22.67
N ASN A 311 -0.38 -0.59 22.26
CA ASN A 311 -0.23 -1.00 20.87
C ASN A 311 -1.44 -1.81 20.38
N PHE A 312 -2.00 -2.73 21.18
CA PHE A 312 -3.24 -3.43 20.81
C PHE A 312 -4.44 -2.47 20.69
N LYS A 313 -4.52 -1.47 21.57
CA LYS A 313 -5.51 -0.40 21.44
C LYS A 313 -5.34 0.37 20.13
N ARG A 314 -4.12 0.76 19.76
CA ARG A 314 -3.84 1.42 18.47
C ARG A 314 -4.22 0.55 17.27
N VAL A 315 -3.99 -0.77 17.33
CA VAL A 315 -4.48 -1.69 16.29
C VAL A 315 -5.99 -1.56 16.12
N SER A 316 -6.77 -1.53 17.21
CA SER A 316 -8.23 -1.34 17.13
C SER A 316 -8.65 0.03 16.60
N GLU A 317 -7.90 1.09 16.93
CA GLU A 317 -8.15 2.44 16.41
C GLU A 317 -7.93 2.50 14.90
N TYR A 318 -6.89 1.83 14.40
CA TYR A 318 -6.66 1.65 12.97
C TYR A 318 -7.75 0.81 12.29
N SER A 319 -8.27 -0.24 12.93
CA SER A 319 -9.47 -0.94 12.44
C SER A 319 -10.67 0.00 12.30
N GLY A 320 -10.80 0.99 13.20
CA GLY A 320 -11.83 2.02 13.12
C GLY A 320 -11.69 2.90 11.88
N VAL A 321 -10.46 3.29 11.52
CA VAL A 321 -10.18 4.04 10.28
C VAL A 321 -10.56 3.23 9.03
N ILE A 322 -10.36 1.90 9.05
CA ILE A 322 -10.81 1.01 7.96
C ILE A 322 -12.35 1.02 7.87
N CYS A 323 -13.05 0.93 9.00
CA CYS A 323 -14.51 1.02 9.03
C CYS A 323 -15.02 2.37 8.49
N GLU A 324 -14.42 3.49 8.91
CA GLU A 324 -14.76 4.83 8.38
C GLU A 324 -14.52 4.92 6.87
N THR A 325 -13.40 4.37 6.39
CA THR A 325 -13.10 4.29 4.95
C THR A 325 -14.12 3.43 4.22
N SER A 326 -14.61 2.36 4.84
CA SER A 326 -15.64 1.47 4.30
C SER A 326 -16.99 2.16 4.16
N ILE A 327 -17.39 2.98 5.14
CA ILE A 327 -18.61 3.80 5.05
C ILE A 327 -18.50 4.77 3.88
N ASN A 328 -17.36 5.46 3.74
CA ASN A 328 -17.14 6.40 2.63
C ASN A 328 -17.21 5.69 1.27
N TYR A 329 -16.57 4.52 1.17
CA TYR A 329 -16.61 3.70 -0.04
C TYR A 329 -18.04 3.25 -0.38
N TYR A 330 -18.80 2.80 0.61
CA TYR A 330 -20.19 2.37 0.44
C TYR A 330 -21.08 3.52 -0.05
N VAL A 331 -21.01 4.69 0.58
CA VAL A 331 -21.81 5.87 0.20
C VAL A 331 -21.48 6.33 -1.22
N MET A 332 -20.22 6.22 -1.64
CA MET A 332 -19.81 6.61 -2.99
C MET A 332 -20.33 5.66 -4.08
N ASN A 333 -20.49 4.36 -3.77
CA ASN A 333 -20.94 3.35 -4.73
C ASN A 333 -22.44 3.01 -4.63
N SER A 334 -23.14 3.53 -3.61
CA SER A 334 -24.59 3.37 -3.46
C SER A 334 -25.32 4.44 -4.27
N GLU A 335 -25.83 4.07 -5.45
CA GLU A 335 -26.77 4.90 -6.24
C GLU A 335 -28.22 4.78 -5.76
#